data_AF-A0A2S9AH48-F1
#
_entry.id   AF-A0A2S9AH48-F1
#
_cell.length_a   1.000
_cell.length_b   1.000
_cell.length_c   1.000
_cell.angle_alpha   90.00
_cell.angle_beta   90.00
_cell.angle_gamma   90.00
#
_symmetry.space_group_name_H-M   'P 1'
#
loop_
_entity.id
_entity.type
_entity.pdbx_description
1 polymer ?
#
loop_
_entity_poly.entity_id
_entity_poly.type
_entity_poly.pdbx_seq_one_letter_code
_entity_poly.pdbx_strand_id
1 'polypeptide(L)'
;MRDQLDALLAAPVLSDPASPGQLIKDAARLRIGAEHVLTSVVRKARGDGVSWQVIGDALGVSRQAAFQRYGRPIDPRTGEPMDTTPLPEAGALASAVIDDLAASRWSSVTTRFDAAMKAGLSEESLAAAWAQISGQAGALESTGEPQLSRAADVTVTNTALNFEAGEFVVRIAFRDDQSIAGLYILNPDSA
;
A
#
# COMPACT_ATOMS: atom_id res chain seq x y z
N MET A 1 5.18 -19.33 -27.14
CA MET A 1 4.14 -19.62 -26.11
C MET A 1 4.11 -21.10 -25.70
N ARG A 2 4.49 -22.06 -26.57
CA ARG A 2 4.70 -23.47 -26.19
C ARG A 2 5.98 -23.69 -25.37
N ASP A 3 7.06 -23.02 -25.73
CA ASP A 3 8.36 -23.17 -25.05
C ASP A 3 8.39 -22.70 -23.59
N GLN A 4 7.53 -21.74 -23.21
CA GLN A 4 7.37 -21.33 -21.80
C GLN A 4 6.50 -22.32 -21.00
N LEU A 5 5.63 -23.08 -21.68
CA LEU A 5 4.80 -24.11 -21.06
C LEU A 5 5.63 -25.38 -20.80
N ASP A 6 6.54 -25.71 -21.73
CA ASP A 6 7.49 -26.83 -21.56
C ASP A 6 8.58 -26.52 -20.53
N ALA A 7 9.02 -25.26 -20.41
CA ALA A 7 9.91 -24.81 -19.34
C ALA A 7 9.24 -24.87 -17.94
N LEU A 8 7.91 -24.79 -17.87
CA LEU A 8 7.14 -24.99 -16.64
C LEU A 8 6.93 -26.47 -16.29
N LEU A 9 7.15 -27.38 -17.24
CA LEU A 9 6.97 -28.82 -17.07
C LEU A 9 8.29 -29.58 -16.90
N ALA A 10 9.44 -28.94 -17.10
CA ALA A 10 10.77 -29.54 -16.99
C ALA A 10 11.63 -28.87 -15.90
N ALA A 11 11.39 -29.23 -14.62
CA ALA A 11 12.36 -29.50 -13.54
C ALA A 11 11.89 -28.99 -12.15
N PRO A 12 11.98 -29.78 -11.04
CA PRO A 12 12.38 -31.18 -10.91
C PRO A 12 11.26 -32.09 -10.35
N VAL A 13 11.22 -33.30 -10.91
CA VAL A 13 10.69 -34.51 -10.29
C VAL A 13 11.40 -34.77 -8.96
N LEU A 14 10.61 -34.92 -7.90
CA LEU A 14 10.75 -35.87 -6.77
C LEU A 14 12.19 -36.36 -6.48
N SER A 15 12.90 -35.72 -5.55
CA SER A 15 14.02 -36.32 -4.80
C SER A 15 14.30 -35.57 -3.49
N ASP A 16 13.25 -35.35 -2.69
CA ASP A 16 13.27 -35.14 -1.24
C ASP A 16 11.77 -35.09 -0.82
N PRO A 17 11.28 -35.74 0.26
CA PRO A 17 9.94 -35.41 0.74
C PRO A 17 9.98 -33.96 1.23
N ALA A 18 9.69 -33.03 0.32
CA ALA A 18 9.61 -31.61 0.62
C ALA A 18 8.82 -31.44 1.91
N SER A 19 9.46 -30.82 2.92
CA SER A 19 8.83 -30.67 4.23
C SER A 19 7.40 -30.14 4.06
N PRO A 20 6.44 -30.52 4.92
CA PRO A 20 5.07 -30.01 4.81
C PRO A 20 5.01 -28.47 4.68
N GLY A 21 5.93 -27.75 5.35
CA GLY A 21 6.09 -26.30 5.21
C GLY A 21 6.52 -25.85 3.81
N GLN A 22 7.40 -26.60 3.12
CA GLN A 22 7.81 -26.30 1.75
C GLN A 22 6.66 -26.54 0.75
N LEU A 23 5.91 -27.63 0.91
CA LEU A 23 4.71 -27.90 0.10
C LEU A 23 3.65 -26.80 0.26
N ILE A 24 3.43 -26.30 1.48
CA ILE A 24 2.53 -25.17 1.74
C ILE A 24 3.03 -23.89 1.06
N LYS A 25 4.33 -23.59 1.13
CA LYS A 25 4.91 -22.42 0.46
C LYS A 25 4.73 -22.49 -1.05
N ASP A 26 4.93 -23.66 -1.66
CA ASP A 26 4.79 -23.84 -3.09
C ASP A 26 3.32 -23.74 -3.54
N ALA A 27 2.39 -24.30 -2.76
CA ALA A 27 0.95 -24.10 -2.99
C ALA A 27 0.54 -22.62 -2.87
N ALA A 28 1.09 -21.89 -1.89
CA ALA A 28 0.83 -20.46 -1.74
C ALA A 28 1.35 -19.64 -2.92
N ARG A 29 2.56 -19.95 -3.43
CA ARG A 29 3.11 -19.32 -4.64
C ARG A 29 2.25 -19.59 -5.87
N LEU A 30 1.79 -20.83 -6.05
CA LEU A 30 0.90 -21.19 -7.15
C LEU A 30 -0.42 -20.41 -7.09
N ARG A 31 -1.01 -20.30 -5.89
CA ARG A 31 -2.24 -19.50 -5.67
C ARG A 31 -2.02 -18.04 -6.06
N ILE A 32 -0.93 -17.41 -5.61
CA ILE A 32 -0.61 -16.02 -5.94
C ILE A 32 -0.46 -15.84 -7.47
N GLY A 33 0.26 -16.74 -8.13
CA GLY A 33 0.42 -16.72 -9.59
C GLY A 33 -0.92 -16.84 -10.33
N ALA A 34 -1.80 -17.74 -9.88
CA ALA A 34 -3.14 -17.91 -10.45
C ALA A 34 -4.01 -16.66 -10.27
N GLU A 35 -3.96 -16.01 -9.11
CA GLU A 35 -4.68 -14.74 -8.85
C GLU A 35 -4.21 -13.61 -9.78
N HIS A 36 -2.90 -13.53 -10.07
CA HIS A 36 -2.37 -12.54 -11.03
C HIS A 36 -2.89 -12.78 -12.46
N VAL A 37 -2.96 -14.06 -12.88
CA VAL A 37 -3.52 -14.42 -14.19
C VAL A 37 -5.01 -14.06 -14.25
N LEU A 38 -5.80 -14.42 -13.23
CA LEU A 38 -7.21 -14.08 -13.14
C LEU A 38 -7.45 -12.56 -13.23
N THR A 39 -6.67 -11.77 -12.49
CA THR A 39 -6.75 -10.31 -12.53
C THR A 39 -6.49 -9.78 -13.94
N SER A 40 -5.49 -10.33 -14.64
CA SER A 40 -5.14 -9.94 -16.01
C SER A 40 -6.24 -10.28 -17.01
N VAL A 41 -6.83 -11.48 -16.89
CA VAL A 41 -7.92 -11.95 -17.75
C VAL A 41 -9.19 -11.14 -17.52
N VAL A 42 -9.55 -10.88 -16.26
CA VAL A 42 -10.72 -10.05 -15.93
C VAL A 42 -10.56 -8.62 -16.46
N ARG A 43 -9.36 -8.04 -16.35
CA ARG A 43 -9.05 -6.73 -16.92
C ARG A 43 -9.21 -6.71 -18.44
N LYS A 44 -8.70 -7.73 -19.13
CA LYS A 44 -8.87 -7.87 -20.57
C LYS A 44 -10.35 -8.00 -20.95
N ALA A 45 -11.09 -8.88 -20.27
CA ALA A 45 -12.52 -9.06 -20.51
C ALA A 45 -13.32 -7.76 -20.31
N ARG A 46 -12.99 -6.96 -19.28
CA ARG A 46 -13.58 -5.63 -19.09
C ARG A 46 -13.23 -4.67 -20.21
N GLY A 47 -11.98 -4.66 -20.68
CA GLY A 47 -11.56 -3.87 -21.85
C GLY A 47 -12.29 -4.25 -23.14
N ASP A 48 -12.62 -5.54 -23.28
CA ASP A 48 -13.40 -6.09 -24.40
C ASP A 48 -14.92 -5.88 -24.22
N GLY A 49 -15.36 -5.16 -23.18
CA GLY A 49 -16.77 -4.78 -22.93
C GLY A 49 -17.61 -5.79 -22.13
N VAL A 50 -17.03 -6.90 -21.66
CA VAL A 50 -17.75 -7.93 -20.89
C VAL A 50 -18.26 -7.36 -19.57
N SER A 51 -19.56 -7.55 -19.27
CA SER A 51 -20.16 -6.98 -18.06
C SER A 51 -19.69 -7.66 -16.76
N TRP A 52 -19.76 -6.94 -15.64
CA TRP A 52 -19.46 -7.49 -14.32
C TRP A 52 -20.37 -8.66 -13.91
N GLN A 53 -21.58 -8.73 -14.46
CA GLN A 53 -22.47 -9.86 -14.24
C GLN A 53 -21.87 -11.14 -14.82
N VAL A 54 -21.48 -11.11 -16.09
CA VAL A 54 -20.87 -12.26 -16.79
C VAL A 54 -19.56 -12.68 -16.13
N ILE A 55 -18.75 -11.71 -15.69
CA ILE A 55 -17.50 -11.99 -14.96
C ILE A 55 -17.78 -12.64 -13.60
N GLY A 56 -18.78 -12.16 -12.85
CA GLY A 56 -19.19 -12.78 -11.58
C GLY A 56 -19.66 -14.21 -11.78
N ASP A 57 -20.54 -14.43 -12.76
CA ASP A 57 -21.07 -15.76 -13.08
C ASP A 57 -19.93 -16.74 -13.45
N ALA A 58 -18.96 -16.30 -14.25
CA ALA A 58 -17.79 -17.12 -14.63
C ALA A 58 -16.85 -17.44 -13.45
N LEU A 59 -16.76 -16.54 -12.46
CA LEU A 59 -15.95 -16.70 -11.27
C LEU A 59 -16.70 -17.40 -10.12
N GLY A 60 -17.99 -17.70 -10.28
CA GLY A 60 -18.84 -18.28 -9.24
C GLY A 60 -19.11 -17.32 -8.07
N VAL A 61 -19.05 -16.01 -8.30
CA VAL A 61 -19.30 -14.97 -7.28
C VAL A 61 -20.37 -13.99 -7.75
N SER A 62 -20.92 -13.19 -6.83
CA SER A 62 -21.89 -12.17 -7.22
C SER A 62 -21.23 -11.08 -8.08
N ARG A 63 -22.01 -10.40 -8.92
CA ARG A 63 -21.58 -9.22 -9.69
C ARG A 63 -20.86 -8.19 -8.82
N GLN A 64 -21.41 -7.93 -7.62
CA GLN A 64 -20.85 -6.97 -6.68
C GLN A 64 -19.52 -7.45 -6.13
N ALA A 65 -19.39 -8.74 -5.78
CA ALA A 65 -18.13 -9.33 -5.33
C ALA A 65 -17.06 -9.30 -6.43
N ALA A 66 -17.43 -9.56 -7.70
CA ALA A 66 -16.52 -9.44 -8.83
C ALA A 66 -16.06 -7.98 -9.04
N PHE A 67 -16.98 -7.02 -8.98
CA PHE A 67 -16.65 -5.59 -9.10
C PHE A 67 -15.74 -5.12 -7.96
N GLN A 68 -16.02 -5.50 -6.72
CA GLN A 68 -15.19 -5.13 -5.57
C GLN A 68 -13.79 -5.74 -5.66
N ARG A 69 -13.67 -6.98 -6.14
CA ARG A 69 -12.40 -7.71 -6.18
C ARG A 69 -11.52 -7.34 -7.38
N TYR A 70 -12.12 -7.00 -8.53
CA TYR A 70 -11.40 -6.81 -9.79
C TYR A 70 -11.68 -5.49 -10.50
N GLY A 71 -12.63 -4.68 -10.02
CA GLY A 71 -12.87 -3.35 -10.55
C GLY A 71 -11.71 -2.41 -10.26
N ARG A 72 -11.36 -1.56 -11.22
CA ARG A 72 -10.60 -0.34 -10.89
C ARG A 72 -11.55 0.57 -10.12
N PRO A 73 -11.10 1.28 -9.07
CA PRO A 73 -11.87 2.41 -8.55
C PRO A 73 -12.17 3.33 -9.73
N ILE A 74 -13.45 3.54 -10.00
CA ILE A 74 -13.91 4.53 -10.97
C ILE A 74 -14.24 5.75 -10.14
N ASP A 75 -13.73 6.92 -10.52
CA ASP A 75 -14.14 8.16 -9.84
C ASP A 75 -15.66 8.33 -10.00
N PRO A 76 -16.44 8.30 -8.91
CA PRO A 76 -17.89 8.36 -8.98
C PRO A 76 -18.43 9.69 -9.53
N ARG A 77 -17.58 10.72 -9.61
CA ARG A 77 -17.93 12.06 -10.09
C ARG A 77 -17.67 12.26 -11.58
N THR A 78 -16.76 11.48 -12.17
CA THR A 78 -16.31 11.67 -13.56
C THR A 78 -16.46 10.43 -14.44
N GLY A 79 -16.56 9.22 -13.87
CA GLY A 79 -16.70 7.97 -14.61
C GLY A 79 -15.40 7.46 -15.25
N GLU A 80 -14.29 8.18 -15.04
CA GLU A 80 -12.98 7.83 -15.58
C GLU A 80 -12.26 6.78 -14.70
N PRO A 81 -11.39 5.93 -15.28
CA PRO A 81 -10.52 5.05 -14.51
C PRO A 81 -9.60 5.89 -13.62
N MET A 82 -9.69 5.69 -12.30
CA MET A 82 -8.80 6.37 -11.35
C MET A 82 -7.36 5.89 -11.58
N ASP A 83 -6.40 6.82 -11.62
CA ASP A 83 -5.00 6.44 -11.56
C ASP A 83 -4.75 5.78 -10.20
N THR A 84 -4.27 4.53 -10.24
CA THR A 84 -3.98 3.73 -9.05
C THR A 84 -2.48 3.63 -8.81
N THR A 85 -1.68 4.38 -9.57
CA THR A 85 -0.22 4.33 -9.51
C THR A 85 0.27 5.25 -8.38
N PRO A 86 0.91 4.70 -7.33
CA PRO A 86 1.55 5.52 -6.30
C PRO A 86 2.66 6.38 -6.91
N LEU A 87 2.87 7.57 -6.35
CA LEU A 87 4.03 8.40 -6.64
C LEU A 87 5.32 7.56 -6.39
N PRO A 88 6.18 7.36 -7.39
CA PRO A 88 7.35 6.49 -7.26
C PRO A 88 8.28 6.88 -6.11
N GLU A 89 8.43 8.18 -5.85
CA GLU A 89 9.31 8.73 -4.84
C GLU A 89 8.70 8.73 -3.42
N ALA A 90 7.42 8.38 -3.26
CA ALA A 90 6.70 8.51 -1.99
C ALA A 90 7.34 7.72 -0.85
N GLY A 91 7.93 6.55 -1.13
CA GLY A 91 8.63 5.76 -0.12
C GLY A 91 9.85 6.51 0.44
N ALA A 92 10.68 7.08 -0.44
CA ALA A 92 11.86 7.85 -0.03
C ALA A 92 11.47 9.15 0.68
N LEU A 93 10.41 9.83 0.21
CA LEU A 93 9.86 11.01 0.86
C LEU A 93 9.33 10.69 2.27
N ALA A 94 8.63 9.57 2.44
CA ALA A 94 8.14 9.14 3.74
C ALA A 94 9.28 8.88 4.72
N SER A 95 10.31 8.14 4.31
CA SER A 95 11.50 7.91 5.14
C SER A 95 12.17 9.23 5.54
N ALA A 96 12.35 10.18 4.60
CA ALA A 96 12.95 11.47 4.91
C ALA A 96 12.12 12.30 5.91
N VAL A 97 10.78 12.25 5.82
CA VAL A 97 9.90 12.93 6.79
C VAL A 97 10.02 12.29 8.17
N ILE A 98 10.09 10.95 8.25
CA ILE A 98 10.25 10.23 9.52
C ILE A 98 11.60 10.55 10.17
N ASP A 99 12.67 10.60 9.37
CA ASP A 99 14.00 11.01 9.85
C ASP A 99 13.99 12.43 10.39
N ASP A 100 13.32 13.37 9.70
CA ASP A 100 13.18 14.75 10.16
C ASP A 100 12.34 14.84 11.44
N LEU A 101 11.28 14.04 11.60
CA LEU A 101 10.50 13.94 12.85
C LEU A 101 11.36 13.40 14.01
N ALA A 102 12.07 12.29 13.80
CA ALA A 102 12.94 11.69 14.80
C ALA A 102 14.08 12.63 15.21
N ALA A 103 14.62 13.41 14.25
CA ALA A 103 15.65 14.41 14.49
C ALA A 103 15.11 15.76 15.00
N SER A 104 13.81 15.87 15.29
CA SER A 104 13.16 17.10 15.75
C SER A 104 13.32 18.31 14.81
N ARG A 105 13.39 18.07 13.50
CA ARG A 105 13.54 19.09 12.46
C ARG A 105 12.18 19.54 11.93
N TRP A 106 11.39 20.16 12.80
CA TRP A 106 10.00 20.52 12.53
C TRP A 106 9.82 21.40 11.29
N SER A 107 10.68 22.40 11.12
CA SER A 107 10.65 23.30 9.95
C SER A 107 10.86 22.57 8.62
N SER A 108 11.69 21.52 8.59
CA SER A 108 11.88 20.67 7.40
C SER A 108 10.61 19.89 7.06
N VAL A 109 9.85 19.46 8.08
CA VAL A 109 8.58 18.76 7.89
C VAL A 109 7.49 19.73 7.42
N THR A 110 7.30 20.85 8.12
CA THR A 110 6.24 21.83 7.81
C THR A 110 6.46 22.55 6.47
N THR A 111 7.71 22.70 6.02
CA THR A 111 8.00 23.26 4.68
C THR A 111 7.38 22.40 3.56
N ARG A 112 7.32 21.08 3.76
CA ARG A 112 6.75 20.11 2.80
C ARG A 112 5.22 20.05 2.82
N PHE A 113 4.58 20.69 3.80
CA PHE A 113 3.12 20.72 3.88
C PHE A 113 2.52 21.52 2.72
N ASP A 114 1.36 21.05 2.25
CA ASP A 114 0.53 21.84 1.35
C ASP A 114 -0.06 23.07 2.08
N ALA A 115 -0.74 23.94 1.33
CA ALA A 115 -1.30 25.17 1.89
C ALA A 115 -2.34 24.92 2.99
N ALA A 116 -3.11 23.82 2.90
CA ALA A 116 -4.14 23.49 3.88
C ALA A 116 -3.52 22.96 5.19
N MET A 117 -2.53 22.07 5.10
CA MET A 117 -1.78 21.58 6.25
C MET A 117 -1.00 22.70 6.94
N LYS A 118 -0.38 23.62 6.20
CA LYS A 118 0.32 24.79 6.78
C LYS A 118 -0.61 25.68 7.61
N ALA A 119 -1.88 25.78 7.23
CA ALA A 119 -2.87 26.54 7.99
C ALA A 119 -3.35 25.82 9.25
N GLY A 120 -3.27 24.47 9.28
CA GLY A 120 -3.84 23.65 10.35
C GLY A 120 -2.83 23.07 11.34
N LEU A 121 -1.55 22.92 10.96
CA LEU A 121 -0.53 22.26 11.77
C LEU A 121 0.76 23.08 11.81
N SER A 122 0.99 23.77 12.93
CA SER A 122 2.21 24.53 13.18
C SER A 122 3.37 23.64 13.63
N GLU A 123 4.60 24.18 13.58
CA GLU A 123 5.80 23.50 14.10
C GLU A 123 5.66 23.16 15.58
N GLU A 124 5.11 24.08 16.39
CA GLU A 124 4.90 23.86 17.82
C GLU A 124 3.89 22.75 18.09
N SER A 125 2.81 22.69 17.29
CA SER A 125 1.78 21.67 17.44
C SER A 125 2.31 20.29 17.04
N LEU A 126 3.12 20.23 15.98
CA LEU A 126 3.80 19.01 15.56
C LEU A 126 4.81 18.53 16.63
N ALA A 127 5.62 19.43 17.16
CA ALA A 127 6.58 19.14 18.22
C ALA A 127 5.87 18.63 19.49
N ALA A 128 4.77 19.27 19.89
CA ALA A 128 3.97 18.85 21.04
C ALA A 128 3.37 17.45 20.84
N ALA A 129 2.84 17.16 19.66
CA ALA A 129 2.29 15.85 19.34
C ALA A 129 3.37 14.75 19.38
N TRP A 130 4.54 15.00 18.80
CA TRP A 130 5.65 14.03 18.83
C TRP A 130 6.18 13.81 20.25
N ALA A 131 6.33 14.88 21.05
CA ALA A 131 6.74 14.77 22.44
C ALA A 131 5.76 13.96 23.30
N GLN A 132 4.45 14.06 23.04
CA GLN A 132 3.44 13.23 23.70
C GLN A 132 3.62 11.73 23.37
N ILE A 133 3.96 11.41 22.13
CA ILE A 133 4.17 10.02 21.69
C ILE A 133 5.46 9.46 22.31
N SER A 134 6.57 10.20 22.19
CA SER A 134 7.84 9.78 22.80
C SER A 134 7.77 9.71 24.32
N GLY A 135 6.95 10.56 24.97
CA GLY A 135 6.71 10.47 26.41
C GLY A 135 5.93 9.23 26.84
N GLN A 136 5.09 8.67 25.96
CA GLN A 136 4.30 7.47 26.23
C GLN A 136 5.04 6.18 25.87
N ALA A 137 5.71 6.16 24.72
CA ALA A 137 6.29 4.95 24.14
C ALA A 137 7.82 4.91 24.17
N GLY A 138 8.48 5.96 24.67
CA GLY A 138 9.94 6.03 24.74
C GLY A 138 10.59 6.49 23.44
N ALA A 139 11.86 6.15 23.25
CA ALA A 139 12.61 6.49 22.03
C ALA A 139 12.18 5.64 20.83
N LEU A 140 12.26 6.21 19.62
CA LEU A 140 12.10 5.46 18.37
C LEU A 140 13.37 4.62 18.14
N GLU A 141 13.21 3.30 18.02
CA GLU A 141 14.32 2.36 17.83
C GLU A 141 14.54 2.01 16.36
N SER A 142 13.46 1.78 15.61
CA SER A 142 13.53 1.41 14.20
C SER A 142 12.25 1.71 13.43
N THR A 143 12.35 1.68 12.10
CA THR A 143 11.23 1.88 11.18
C THR A 143 11.12 0.70 10.21
N GLY A 144 9.90 0.33 9.83
CA GLY A 144 9.66 -0.65 8.78
C GLY A 144 9.81 -0.08 7.36
N GLU A 145 9.62 -0.92 6.35
CA GLU A 145 9.53 -0.46 4.96
C GLU A 145 8.19 0.26 4.71
N PRO A 146 8.18 1.43 4.05
CA PRO A 146 6.96 2.12 3.69
C PRO A 146 6.08 1.30 2.74
N GLN A 147 4.81 1.12 3.10
CA GLN A 147 3.80 0.52 2.24
C GLN A 147 3.07 1.63 1.47
N LEU A 148 3.12 1.59 0.14
CA LEU A 148 2.55 2.61 -0.73
C LEU A 148 1.20 2.17 -1.29
N SER A 149 0.23 3.08 -1.26
CA SER A 149 -1.06 2.90 -1.92
C SER A 149 -1.51 4.22 -2.55
N ARG A 150 -2.19 4.15 -3.69
CA ARG A 150 -2.83 5.32 -4.31
C ARG A 150 -4.28 5.40 -3.83
N ALA A 151 -4.67 6.54 -3.30
CA ALA A 151 -6.03 6.83 -2.85
C ALA A 151 -6.50 8.13 -3.52
N ALA A 152 -7.35 8.01 -4.54
CA ALA A 152 -7.81 9.13 -5.35
C ALA A 152 -6.65 10.00 -5.87
N ASP A 153 -6.56 11.24 -5.38
CA ASP A 153 -5.61 12.27 -5.79
C ASP A 153 -4.30 12.27 -4.99
N VAL A 154 -4.13 11.33 -4.05
CA VAL A 154 -2.95 11.26 -3.19
C VAL A 154 -2.33 9.88 -3.13
N THR A 155 -1.03 9.84 -2.91
CA THR A 155 -0.30 8.63 -2.55
C THR A 155 -0.16 8.56 -1.04
N VAL A 156 -0.71 7.51 -0.44
CA VAL A 156 -0.66 7.26 0.99
C VAL A 156 0.44 6.24 1.29
N THR A 157 1.33 6.60 2.21
CA THR A 157 2.35 5.69 2.76
C THR A 157 2.02 5.34 4.19
N ASN A 158 2.02 4.05 4.52
CA ASN A 158 1.98 3.56 5.91
C ASN A 158 3.35 2.98 6.26
N THR A 159 4.01 3.50 7.30
CA THR A 159 5.31 3.01 7.75
C THR A 159 5.23 2.64 9.24
N ALA A 160 5.67 1.44 9.59
CA ALA A 160 5.74 1.01 10.99
C ALA A 160 6.85 1.77 11.73
N LEU A 161 6.54 2.24 12.94
CA LEU A 161 7.45 2.89 13.86
C LEU A 161 7.55 2.03 15.13
N ASN A 162 8.74 1.52 15.42
CA ASN A 162 9.00 0.69 16.59
C ASN A 162 9.67 1.54 17.67
N PHE A 163 8.98 1.76 18.78
CA PHE A 163 9.48 2.49 19.93
C PHE A 163 9.82 1.52 21.08
N GLU A 164 10.58 1.99 22.07
CA GLU A 164 10.97 1.21 23.26
C GLU A 164 9.78 0.52 23.96
N ALA A 165 8.63 1.18 23.99
CA ALA A 165 7.41 0.74 24.65
C ALA A 165 6.18 0.87 23.73
N GLY A 166 6.27 0.29 22.53
CA GLY A 166 5.11 0.08 21.66
C GLY A 166 5.40 0.27 20.18
N GLU A 167 4.37 0.07 19.37
CA GLU A 167 4.42 0.22 17.92
C GLU A 167 3.36 1.24 17.49
N PHE A 168 3.71 2.06 16.50
CA PHE A 168 2.77 2.94 15.82
C PHE A 168 2.93 2.80 14.31
N VAL A 169 1.96 3.32 13.57
CA VAL A 169 2.07 3.50 12.13
C VAL A 169 2.00 4.98 11.81
N VAL A 170 3.01 5.48 11.12
CA VAL A 170 2.92 6.82 10.52
C VAL A 170 2.30 6.70 9.13
N ARG A 171 1.20 7.42 8.94
CA ARG A 171 0.53 7.56 7.66
C ARG A 171 0.77 8.94 7.08
N ILE A 172 1.32 9.00 5.87
CA ILE A 172 1.60 10.25 5.17
C ILE A 172 0.89 10.22 3.83
N ALA A 173 0.13 11.27 3.52
CA ALA A 173 -0.52 11.44 2.23
C ALA A 173 0.23 12.51 1.42
N PHE A 174 0.77 12.12 0.27
CA PHE A 174 1.46 12.97 -0.67
C PHE A 174 0.58 13.31 -1.87
N ARG A 175 0.56 14.58 -2.26
CA ARG A 175 0.05 15.00 -3.57
C ARG A 175 1.05 14.66 -4.68
N ASP A 176 0.61 14.77 -5.92
CA ASP A 176 1.48 14.54 -7.09
C ASP A 176 2.64 15.54 -7.18
N ASP A 177 2.50 16.73 -6.58
CA ASP A 177 3.58 17.72 -6.46
C ASP A 177 4.53 17.45 -5.27
N GLN A 178 4.40 16.28 -4.63
CA GLN A 178 5.18 15.81 -3.49
C GLN A 178 4.92 16.56 -2.18
N SER A 179 3.97 17.50 -2.15
CA SER A 179 3.55 18.15 -0.91
C SER A 179 2.73 17.19 -0.03
N ILE A 180 2.85 17.35 1.28
CA ILE A 180 2.12 16.55 2.27
C ILE A 180 0.73 17.17 2.47
N ALA A 181 -0.30 16.39 2.15
CA ALA A 181 -1.70 16.72 2.37
C ALA A 181 -2.27 16.11 3.67
N GLY A 182 -1.54 15.18 4.30
CA GLY A 182 -1.93 14.59 5.56
C GLY A 182 -0.77 13.88 6.25
N LEU A 183 -0.73 13.97 7.57
CA LEU A 183 0.22 13.30 8.45
C LEU A 183 -0.52 12.79 9.69
N TYR A 184 -0.47 11.50 9.94
CA TYR A 184 -1.12 10.85 11.08
C TYR A 184 -0.16 9.86 11.73
N ILE A 185 -0.25 9.74 13.05
CA ILE A 185 0.38 8.66 13.80
C ILE A 185 -0.74 7.86 14.44
N LEU A 186 -0.84 6.59 14.08
CA LEU A 186 -1.95 5.71 14.36
C LEU A 186 -1.49 4.53 15.20
N ASN A 187 -2.38 4.01 16.04
CA ASN A 187 -2.19 2.68 16.61
C ASN A 187 -2.26 1.64 15.47
N PRO A 188 -1.50 0.53 15.54
CA PRO A 188 -1.48 -0.50 14.50
C PRO A 188 -2.88 -1.05 14.15
N ASP A 189 -3.76 -1.18 15.16
CA ASP A 189 -5.13 -1.66 14.98
C ASP A 189 -6.05 -0.71 14.19
N SER A 190 -5.62 0.56 14.02
CA SER A 190 -6.36 1.61 13.32
C SER A 190 -5.71 2.02 11.99
N ALA A 191 -4.63 1.35 11.60
CA ALA A 191 -3.75 1.72 10.49
C ALA A 191 -4.10 1.09 9.14
#